data_AF-A0A929WPW2-F1
#
_entry.id   AF-A0A929WPW2-F1
#
_cell.length_a   1.000
_cell.length_b   1.000
_cell.length_c   1.000
_cell.angle_alpha   90.00
_cell.angle_beta   90.00
_cell.angle_gamma   90.00
#
_symmetry.space_group_name_H-M   'P 1'
#
loop_
_entity.id
_entity.type
_entity.pdbx_description
1 polymer ?
#
loop_
_entity_poly.entity_id
_entity_poly.type
_entity_poly.pdbx_seq_one_letter_code
_entity_poly.pdbx_strand_id
1 'polypeptide(L)'
;MTSAPRYDVDAIATVQEYLDRSDWRVNANANQGYSLGGLILNSAGKIVANYWLEHVYTPEIGAPHREGDYHIHDLDMFAGYCAGWSLKRLIQEGFNGVGGAIASAPPRHFSSACGQIVNFLGTLQNEWAGAQAFSSFDTYMAPFVRLDDMEYEEIVQCMQELIYNLNVPSRWGSQCPFTNLTFDWTCPDDLADEHPLIGDEVVDFTYGELQREMDLINRAFIEVMMGGDADGRVFTFPIPTYNITPDFDWEGENVDALFDMTAKYGLPYFQNFINSDLDPHMIRSMCCRLQLDLRELLKRGNGLFGSAELTGSI
;
A
#
# COMPACT_ATOMS: atom_id res chain seq x y z
N MET A 1 36.22 -14.73 26.59
CA MET A 1 35.15 -14.71 25.57
C MET A 1 34.37 -15.99 25.72
N THR A 2 33.37 -16.00 26.58
CA THR A 2 32.38 -17.08 26.64
C THR A 2 31.58 -17.00 25.33
N SER A 3 31.61 -18.05 24.52
CA SER A 3 30.78 -18.11 23.31
C SER A 3 29.33 -17.94 23.74
N ALA A 4 28.65 -16.92 23.20
CA ALA A 4 27.20 -16.81 23.34
C ALA A 4 26.55 -18.14 22.92
N PRO A 5 25.47 -18.58 23.59
CA PRO A 5 24.75 -19.78 23.18
C PRO A 5 24.36 -19.65 21.71
N ARG A 6 24.67 -20.66 20.90
CA ARG A 6 24.33 -20.69 19.48
C ARG A 6 22.92 -21.26 19.36
N TYR A 7 21.98 -20.45 18.89
CA TYR A 7 20.63 -20.92 18.58
C TYR A 7 20.64 -21.56 17.20
N ASP A 8 20.80 -22.89 17.17
CA ASP A 8 20.79 -23.65 15.93
C ASP A 8 19.34 -23.88 15.45
N VAL A 9 19.09 -23.62 14.16
CA VAL A 9 17.82 -23.93 13.50
C VAL A 9 17.97 -25.28 12.80
N ASP A 10 17.25 -26.31 13.27
CA ASP A 10 17.25 -27.63 12.61
C ASP A 10 16.38 -27.58 11.34
N ALA A 11 17.02 -27.85 10.19
CA ALA A 11 16.37 -27.78 8.89
C ALA A 11 15.28 -28.84 8.69
N ILE A 12 15.47 -30.06 9.20
CA ILE A 12 14.50 -31.15 9.04
C ILE A 12 13.29 -30.87 9.93
N ALA A 13 13.52 -30.50 11.19
CA ALA A 13 12.45 -30.16 12.12
C ALA A 13 11.65 -28.96 11.63
N THR A 14 12.32 -27.90 11.13
CA THR A 14 11.65 -26.71 10.59
C THR A 14 10.68 -27.04 9.46
N VAL A 15 11.11 -27.88 8.51
CA VAL A 15 10.26 -28.31 7.40
C VAL A 15 9.12 -29.21 7.90
N GLN A 16 9.39 -30.16 8.78
CA GLN A 16 8.38 -31.06 9.34
C GLN A 16 7.31 -30.30 10.13
N GLU A 17 7.69 -29.35 10.99
CA GLU A 17 6.76 -28.53 11.77
C GLU A 17 5.79 -27.75 10.90
N TYR A 18 6.26 -27.22 9.76
CA TYR A 18 5.39 -26.55 8.79
C TYR A 18 4.44 -27.53 8.11
N LEU A 19 4.94 -28.69 7.64
CA LEU A 19 4.13 -29.73 7.00
C LEU A 19 3.04 -30.27 7.93
N ASP A 20 3.37 -30.46 9.20
CA ASP A 20 2.47 -30.97 10.25
C ASP A 20 1.59 -29.86 10.85
N ARG A 21 1.88 -28.59 10.55
CA ARG A 21 1.25 -27.38 11.13
C ARG A 21 1.28 -27.37 12.65
N SER A 22 2.38 -27.84 13.24
CA SER A 22 2.52 -28.01 14.68
C SER A 22 3.08 -26.77 15.40
N ASP A 23 3.69 -25.84 14.66
CA ASP A 23 4.17 -24.55 15.17
C ASP A 23 3.11 -23.46 15.01
N TRP A 24 2.84 -22.67 16.05
CA TRP A 24 1.87 -21.58 16.01
C TRP A 24 2.20 -20.52 14.94
N ARG A 25 3.48 -20.37 14.57
CA ARG A 25 3.94 -19.39 13.57
C ARG A 25 3.32 -19.60 12.20
N VAL A 26 2.82 -20.81 11.89
CA VAL A 26 2.06 -21.06 10.65
C VAL A 26 0.75 -20.28 10.58
N ASN A 27 0.28 -19.73 11.71
CA ASN A 27 -0.93 -18.91 11.82
C ASN A 27 -0.63 -17.46 12.25
N ALA A 28 0.64 -17.02 12.22
CA ALA A 28 1.01 -15.68 12.67
C ALA A 28 0.52 -14.57 11.74
N ASN A 29 0.42 -14.86 10.44
CA ASN A 29 -0.02 -13.91 9.42
C ASN A 29 -1.34 -14.39 8.78
N ALA A 30 -2.41 -13.63 8.99
CA ALA A 30 -3.75 -13.98 8.49
C ALA A 30 -3.86 -13.99 6.96
N ASN A 31 -2.97 -13.28 6.26
CA ASN A 31 -2.91 -13.25 4.80
C ASN A 31 -2.14 -14.45 4.22
N GLN A 32 -1.53 -15.28 5.08
CA GLN A 32 -0.70 -16.41 4.68
C GLN A 32 -1.43 -17.74 4.83
N GLY A 33 -1.57 -18.46 3.71
CA GLY A 33 -2.07 -19.83 3.69
C GLY A 33 -0.95 -20.86 3.59
N TYR A 34 -1.27 -22.11 3.97
CA TYR A 34 -0.40 -23.25 3.76
C TYR A 34 -0.10 -23.45 2.27
N SER A 35 1.12 -23.14 1.87
CA SER A 35 1.60 -23.19 0.49
C SER A 35 3.11 -23.44 0.43
N LEU A 36 3.65 -23.66 -0.78
CA LEU A 36 5.10 -23.72 -1.00
C LEU A 36 5.78 -22.38 -0.67
N GLY A 37 5.18 -21.25 -1.04
CA GLY A 37 5.71 -19.93 -0.67
C GLY A 37 5.70 -19.73 0.84
N GLY A 38 4.64 -20.18 1.52
CA GLY A 38 4.56 -20.13 2.98
C GLY A 38 5.62 -20.97 3.68
N LEU A 39 5.99 -22.13 3.11
CA LEU A 39 7.08 -22.96 3.63
C LEU A 39 8.43 -22.22 3.51
N ILE A 40 8.68 -21.59 2.36
CA ILE A 40 9.90 -20.83 2.12
C ILE A 40 10.01 -19.68 3.12
N LEU A 41 8.94 -18.88 3.26
CA LEU A 41 8.89 -17.75 4.19
C LEU A 41 9.02 -18.20 5.65
N ASN A 42 8.33 -19.26 6.06
CA ASN A 42 8.45 -19.79 7.44
C ASN A 42 9.88 -20.24 7.75
N SER A 43 10.52 -20.94 6.81
CA SER A 43 11.87 -21.44 6.97
C SER A 43 12.91 -20.31 7.02
N ALA A 44 12.82 -19.36 6.08
CA ALA A 44 13.69 -18.19 6.04
C ALA A 44 13.48 -17.31 7.28
N GLY A 45 12.23 -17.09 7.67
CA GLY A 45 11.85 -16.27 8.81
C GLY A 45 12.44 -16.73 10.14
N LYS A 46 12.46 -18.05 10.40
CA LYS A 46 13.12 -18.60 11.60
C LYS A 46 14.61 -18.27 11.64
N ILE A 47 15.28 -18.29 10.49
CA ILE A 47 16.72 -17.98 10.39
C ILE A 47 16.95 -16.48 10.63
N VAL A 48 16.18 -15.64 9.94
CA VAL A 48 16.29 -14.17 10.03
C VAL A 48 15.98 -13.66 11.43
N ALA A 49 14.92 -14.18 12.07
CA ALA A 49 14.55 -13.78 13.43
C ALA A 49 15.65 -14.07 14.45
N ASN A 50 16.32 -15.21 14.35
CA ASN A 50 17.46 -15.51 15.21
C ASN A 50 18.68 -14.64 14.87
N TYR A 51 18.89 -14.29 13.60
CA TYR A 51 19.95 -13.34 13.26
C TYR A 51 19.73 -11.98 13.93
N TRP A 52 18.51 -11.42 13.86
CA TRP A 52 18.14 -10.19 14.56
C TRP A 52 18.42 -10.29 16.07
N LEU A 53 17.90 -11.32 16.73
CA LEU A 53 17.95 -11.45 18.19
C LEU A 53 19.35 -11.78 18.73
N GLU A 54 20.22 -12.39 17.93
CA GLU A 54 21.56 -12.81 18.36
C GLU A 54 22.69 -11.87 17.93
N HIS A 55 22.54 -11.18 16.79
CA HIS A 55 23.62 -10.39 16.20
C HIS A 55 23.32 -8.89 16.18
N VAL A 56 22.05 -8.49 16.06
CA VAL A 56 21.69 -7.08 15.87
C VAL A 56 21.16 -6.46 17.16
N TYR A 57 20.16 -7.10 17.78
CA TYR A 57 19.63 -6.68 19.06
C TYR A 57 20.52 -7.13 20.21
N THR A 58 20.61 -6.28 21.24
CA THR A 58 21.31 -6.66 22.47
C THR A 58 20.46 -7.64 23.28
N PRO A 59 21.07 -8.43 24.20
CA PRO A 59 20.32 -9.36 25.04
C PRO A 59 19.20 -8.69 25.84
N GLU A 60 19.38 -7.43 26.27
CA GLU A 60 18.37 -6.65 26.99
C GLU A 60 17.12 -6.36 26.16
N ILE A 61 17.24 -6.40 24.81
CA ILE A 61 16.12 -6.26 23.87
C ILE A 61 15.62 -7.64 23.44
N GLY A 62 16.53 -8.60 23.19
CA GLY A 62 16.16 -9.91 22.66
C GLY A 62 15.51 -10.84 23.69
N ALA A 63 16.00 -10.85 24.94
CA ALA A 63 15.51 -11.77 25.97
C ALA A 63 14.05 -11.51 26.35
N PRO A 64 13.59 -10.27 26.61
CA PRO A 64 12.19 -10.00 26.91
C PRO A 64 11.24 -10.42 25.78
N HIS A 65 11.67 -10.29 24.51
CA HIS A 65 10.89 -10.81 23.38
C HIS A 65 10.74 -12.33 23.41
N ARG A 66 11.84 -13.04 23.68
CA ARG A 66 11.86 -14.51 23.78
C ARG A 66 11.09 -15.03 24.99
N GLU A 67 11.07 -14.26 26.08
CA GLU A 67 10.35 -14.57 27.33
C GLU A 67 8.86 -14.17 27.27
N GLY A 68 8.47 -13.39 26.26
CA GLY A 68 7.08 -13.00 26.03
C GLY A 68 6.63 -11.74 26.78
N ASP A 69 7.59 -10.95 27.29
CA ASP A 69 7.31 -9.67 27.95
C ASP A 69 6.79 -8.62 26.96
N TYR A 70 7.27 -8.65 25.71
CA TYR A 70 6.74 -7.91 24.58
C TYR A 70 6.98 -8.62 23.25
N HIS A 71 6.38 -8.10 22.17
CA HIS A 71 6.55 -8.64 20.83
C HIS A 71 7.30 -7.65 19.93
N ILE A 72 8.36 -8.11 19.28
CA ILE A 72 9.02 -7.38 18.19
C ILE A 72 8.39 -7.92 16.92
N HIS A 73 7.74 -7.02 16.18
CA HIS A 73 7.05 -7.37 14.95
C HIS A 73 8.05 -7.68 13.81
N ASP A 74 7.62 -8.54 12.89
CA ASP A 74 8.25 -8.77 11.58
C ASP A 74 9.73 -9.20 11.62
N LEU A 75 10.16 -9.83 12.71
CA LEU A 75 11.51 -10.39 12.84
C LEU A 75 11.84 -11.46 11.78
N ASP A 76 10.84 -12.02 11.12
CA ASP A 76 11.00 -12.96 10.01
C ASP A 76 11.49 -12.31 8.70
N MET A 77 11.54 -10.97 8.64
CA MET A 77 12.03 -10.22 7.49
C MET A 77 13.26 -9.39 7.87
N PHE A 78 14.25 -9.31 6.96
CA PHE A 78 15.41 -8.44 7.11
C PHE A 78 15.25 -7.22 6.19
N ALA A 79 14.18 -6.47 6.43
CA ALA A 79 13.71 -5.37 5.61
C ALA A 79 13.08 -4.30 6.50
N GLY A 80 12.72 -3.15 5.92
CA GLY A 80 11.84 -2.21 6.61
C GLY A 80 10.42 -2.77 6.72
N TYR A 81 9.64 -2.25 7.68
CA TYR A 81 8.24 -2.64 7.85
C TYR A 81 7.36 -2.17 6.69
N CYS A 82 7.00 -0.88 6.63
CA CYS A 82 6.00 -0.39 5.68
C CYS A 82 6.43 0.93 5.03
N ALA A 83 5.86 1.24 3.86
CA ALA A 83 6.18 2.45 3.12
C ALA A 83 4.99 3.00 2.33
N GLY A 84 4.79 4.31 2.41
CA GLY A 84 3.99 5.10 1.49
C GLY A 84 4.89 5.66 0.38
N TRP A 85 4.46 5.52 -0.86
CA TRP A 85 5.23 5.89 -2.04
C TRP A 85 4.60 7.07 -2.76
N SER A 86 5.42 7.75 -3.56
CA SER A 86 4.96 8.85 -4.42
C SER A 86 4.35 8.30 -5.70
N LEU A 87 3.02 8.32 -5.81
CA LEU A 87 2.36 7.99 -7.07
C LEU A 87 2.74 9.00 -8.15
N LYS A 88 2.84 10.29 -7.79
CA LYS A 88 3.30 11.36 -8.67
C LYS A 88 4.66 11.03 -9.32
N ARG A 89 5.65 10.60 -8.53
CA ARG A 89 6.95 10.19 -9.10
C ARG A 89 6.82 8.96 -9.99
N LEU A 90 6.04 7.95 -9.60
CA LEU A 90 5.85 6.77 -10.44
C LEU A 90 5.25 7.15 -11.81
N ILE A 91 4.24 8.02 -11.85
CA ILE A 91 3.60 8.40 -13.12
C ILE A 91 4.43 9.40 -13.94
N GLN A 92 5.37 10.13 -13.32
CA GLN A 92 6.24 11.11 -14.00
C GLN A 92 7.60 10.53 -14.43
N GLU A 93 8.12 9.53 -13.73
CA GLU A 93 9.42 8.91 -14.00
C GLU A 93 9.29 7.51 -14.62
N GLY A 94 8.16 6.83 -14.37
CA GLY A 94 7.97 5.42 -14.68
C GLY A 94 8.67 4.50 -13.68
N PHE A 95 8.42 3.19 -13.78
CA PHE A 95 9.06 2.22 -12.89
C PHE A 95 10.51 1.94 -13.32
N ASN A 96 11.48 2.62 -12.71
CA ASN A 96 12.88 2.59 -13.12
C ASN A 96 13.87 2.63 -11.92
N GLY A 97 15.17 2.79 -12.19
CA GLY A 97 16.16 3.19 -11.17
C GLY A 97 17.03 2.07 -10.59
N VAL A 98 16.73 0.79 -10.88
CA VAL A 98 17.49 -0.36 -10.37
C VAL A 98 18.46 -0.90 -11.43
N GLY A 99 19.76 -0.89 -11.11
CA GLY A 99 20.80 -1.37 -12.01
C GLY A 99 20.65 -2.86 -12.35
N GLY A 100 20.57 -3.20 -13.64
CA GLY A 100 20.40 -4.58 -14.11
C GLY A 100 18.94 -5.07 -14.16
N ALA A 101 17.99 -4.27 -13.68
CA ALA A 101 16.56 -4.51 -13.86
C ALA A 101 16.03 -3.83 -15.14
N ILE A 102 14.89 -4.31 -15.64
CA ILE A 102 14.15 -3.64 -16.72
C ILE A 102 13.53 -2.36 -16.17
N ALA A 103 13.55 -1.28 -16.95
CA ALA A 103 12.92 -0.02 -16.63
C ALA A 103 11.74 0.25 -17.57
N SER A 104 10.65 0.80 -17.02
CA SER A 104 9.50 1.32 -17.76
C SER A 104 9.56 2.85 -17.82
N ALA A 105 9.25 3.40 -18.99
CA ALA A 105 9.05 4.85 -19.14
C ALA A 105 7.73 5.29 -18.45
N PRO A 106 7.53 6.59 -18.20
CA PRO A 106 6.29 7.11 -17.63
C PRO A 106 5.05 6.65 -18.43
N PRO A 107 3.95 6.25 -17.75
CA PRO A 107 2.72 5.89 -18.43
C PRO A 107 2.11 7.10 -19.16
N ARG A 108 1.40 6.83 -20.27
CA ARG A 108 0.69 7.86 -21.06
C ARG A 108 -0.83 7.66 -21.11
N HIS A 109 -1.30 6.48 -20.73
CA HIS A 109 -2.71 6.09 -20.74
C HIS A 109 -3.12 5.51 -19.39
N PHE A 110 -4.39 5.61 -19.02
CA PHE A 110 -4.93 5.15 -17.73
C PHE A 110 -4.60 3.67 -17.47
N SER A 111 -4.81 2.82 -18.48
CA SER A 111 -4.48 1.38 -18.41
C SER A 111 -2.99 1.12 -18.13
N SER A 112 -2.11 1.87 -18.77
CA SER A 112 -0.66 1.76 -18.56
C SER A 112 -0.23 2.25 -17.17
N ALA A 113 -0.91 3.27 -16.63
CA ALA A 113 -0.69 3.75 -15.27
C ALA A 113 -1.13 2.70 -14.24
N CYS A 114 -2.33 2.12 -14.39
CA CYS A 114 -2.79 0.99 -13.56
C CYS A 114 -1.80 -0.19 -13.60
N GLY A 115 -1.33 -0.56 -14.78
CA GLY A 115 -0.34 -1.64 -14.94
C GLY A 115 0.98 -1.35 -14.23
N GLN A 116 1.48 -0.11 -14.28
CA GLN A 116 2.70 0.26 -13.54
C GLN A 116 2.48 0.28 -12.03
N ILE A 117 1.30 0.69 -11.54
CA ILE A 117 0.95 0.62 -10.11
C ILE A 117 0.97 -0.82 -9.61
N VAL A 118 0.35 -1.75 -10.36
CA VAL A 118 0.39 -3.19 -10.04
C VAL A 118 1.83 -3.69 -9.98
N ASN A 119 2.64 -3.40 -11.00
CA ASN A 119 4.02 -3.86 -11.08
C ASN A 119 4.87 -3.28 -9.93
N PHE A 120 4.69 -2.00 -9.62
CA PHE A 120 5.43 -1.31 -8.57
C PHE A 120 5.10 -1.88 -7.20
N LEU A 121 3.82 -1.90 -6.81
CA LEU A 121 3.38 -2.39 -5.50
C LEU A 121 3.65 -3.91 -5.37
N GLY A 122 3.40 -4.67 -6.43
CA GLY A 122 3.66 -6.11 -6.46
C GLY A 122 5.14 -6.48 -6.39
N THR A 123 6.03 -5.62 -6.89
CA THR A 123 7.49 -5.82 -6.76
C THR A 123 7.93 -5.48 -5.33
N LEU A 124 7.54 -4.31 -4.82
CA LEU A 124 7.99 -3.82 -3.52
C LEU A 124 7.46 -4.62 -2.33
N GLN A 125 6.34 -5.33 -2.49
CA GLN A 125 5.90 -6.35 -1.53
C GLN A 125 6.99 -7.39 -1.20
N ASN A 126 7.95 -7.63 -2.10
CA ASN A 126 9.04 -8.59 -1.85
C ASN A 126 10.23 -7.97 -1.09
N GLU A 127 10.28 -6.64 -0.99
CA GLU A 127 11.40 -5.89 -0.40
C GLU A 127 11.04 -5.28 0.96
N TRP A 128 9.78 -5.40 1.39
CA TRP A 128 9.23 -4.84 2.62
C TRP A 128 8.36 -5.87 3.34
N ALA A 129 8.30 -5.81 4.67
CA ALA A 129 7.54 -6.79 5.47
C ALA A 129 6.02 -6.50 5.49
N GLY A 130 5.64 -5.24 5.37
CA GLY A 130 4.31 -4.72 5.60
C GLY A 130 3.76 -3.90 4.42
N ALA A 131 2.77 -3.07 4.73
CA ALA A 131 1.92 -2.43 3.73
C ALA A 131 2.67 -1.44 2.82
N GLN A 132 2.32 -1.47 1.53
CA GLN A 132 2.79 -0.54 0.49
C GLN A 132 1.62 0.35 0.06
N ALA A 133 1.78 1.67 0.14
CA ALA A 133 0.67 2.59 -0.06
C ALA A 133 0.93 3.65 -1.13
N PHE A 134 -0.13 4.09 -1.79
CA PHE A 134 -0.17 5.35 -2.52
C PHE A 134 -1.21 6.29 -1.92
N SER A 135 -0.91 7.59 -1.93
CA SER A 135 -1.83 8.66 -1.56
C SER A 135 -2.30 9.41 -2.80
N SER A 136 -3.44 10.11 -2.69
CA SER A 136 -4.03 10.91 -3.77
C SER A 136 -4.24 10.14 -5.07
N PHE A 137 -4.71 8.90 -4.95
CA PHE A 137 -4.85 8.02 -6.10
C PHE A 137 -5.83 8.58 -7.14
N ASP A 138 -7.02 8.99 -6.72
CA ASP A 138 -8.02 9.63 -7.59
C ASP A 138 -7.49 10.91 -8.24
N THR A 139 -6.89 11.80 -7.45
CA THR A 139 -6.33 13.06 -7.96
C THR A 139 -5.25 12.82 -9.02
N TYR A 140 -4.29 11.94 -8.75
CA TYR A 140 -3.17 11.69 -9.68
C TYR A 140 -3.55 10.85 -10.90
N MET A 141 -4.61 10.05 -10.82
CA MET A 141 -5.09 9.23 -11.93
C MET A 141 -6.09 9.96 -12.84
N ALA A 142 -6.77 11.00 -12.33
CA ALA A 142 -7.76 11.78 -13.07
C ALA A 142 -7.28 12.40 -14.40
N PRO A 143 -6.03 12.88 -14.55
CA PRO A 143 -5.58 13.45 -15.83
C PRO A 143 -5.63 12.44 -16.98
N PHE A 144 -5.35 11.15 -16.70
CA PHE A 144 -5.38 10.10 -17.71
C PHE A 144 -6.80 9.85 -18.22
N VAL A 145 -7.81 9.89 -17.34
CA VAL A 145 -9.23 9.76 -17.71
C VAL A 145 -9.64 10.85 -18.68
N ARG A 146 -9.25 12.10 -18.40
CA ARG A 146 -9.51 13.26 -19.27
C ARG A 146 -8.80 13.12 -20.62
N LEU A 147 -7.50 12.83 -20.60
CA LEU A 147 -6.69 12.79 -21.82
C LEU A 147 -7.08 11.66 -22.76
N ASP A 148 -7.46 10.51 -22.21
CA ASP A 148 -7.91 9.35 -22.98
C ASP A 148 -9.39 9.48 -23.40
N ASP A 149 -10.11 10.52 -22.95
CA ASP A 149 -11.56 10.74 -23.17
C ASP A 149 -12.39 9.50 -22.81
N MET A 150 -12.11 8.93 -21.63
CA MET A 150 -12.63 7.61 -21.26
C MET A 150 -14.12 7.63 -20.93
N GLU A 151 -14.84 6.65 -21.45
CA GLU A 151 -16.20 6.33 -21.02
C GLU A 151 -16.17 5.59 -19.67
N TYR A 152 -17.27 5.69 -18.91
CA TYR A 152 -17.34 5.13 -17.56
C TYR A 152 -17.03 3.62 -17.52
N GLU A 153 -17.53 2.86 -18.49
CA GLU A 153 -17.30 1.42 -18.61
C GLU A 153 -15.81 1.07 -18.80
N GLU A 154 -15.03 1.93 -19.46
CA GLU A 154 -13.59 1.73 -19.66
C GLU A 154 -12.82 1.98 -18.36
N ILE A 155 -13.26 2.96 -17.56
CA ILE A 155 -12.71 3.23 -16.23
C ILE A 155 -12.98 2.04 -15.30
N VAL A 156 -14.22 1.53 -15.27
CA VAL A 156 -14.60 0.33 -14.50
C VAL A 156 -13.76 -0.87 -14.91
N GLN A 157 -13.56 -1.09 -16.22
CA GLN A 157 -12.74 -2.20 -16.71
C GLN A 157 -11.28 -2.09 -16.24
N CYS A 158 -10.66 -0.92 -16.37
CA CYS A 158 -9.28 -0.71 -15.91
C CYS A 158 -9.17 -0.84 -14.38
N MET A 159 -10.18 -0.39 -13.64
CA MET A 159 -10.23 -0.52 -12.19
C MET A 159 -10.40 -1.97 -11.74
N GLN A 160 -11.21 -2.74 -12.46
CA GLN A 160 -11.35 -4.18 -12.27
C GLN A 160 -10.01 -4.88 -12.45
N GLU A 161 -9.28 -4.57 -13.53
CA GLU A 161 -7.96 -5.13 -13.77
C GLU A 161 -6.98 -4.78 -12.64
N LEU A 162 -6.95 -3.52 -12.20
CA LEU A 162 -6.11 -3.08 -11.08
C LEU A 162 -6.41 -3.90 -9.80
N ILE A 163 -7.67 -3.94 -9.38
CA ILE A 163 -8.10 -4.61 -8.15
C ILE A 163 -7.83 -6.11 -8.24
N TYR A 164 -8.14 -6.75 -9.36
CA TYR A 164 -7.93 -8.19 -9.52
C TYR A 164 -6.45 -8.55 -9.41
N ASN A 165 -5.57 -7.80 -10.08
CA ASN A 165 -4.14 -8.07 -10.04
C ASN A 165 -3.52 -7.81 -8.65
N LEU A 166 -4.06 -6.85 -7.88
CA LEU A 166 -3.63 -6.62 -6.50
C LEU A 166 -4.12 -7.69 -5.50
N ASN A 167 -5.08 -8.53 -5.89
CA ASN A 167 -5.56 -9.68 -5.10
C ASN A 167 -5.00 -11.02 -5.58
N VAL A 168 -4.00 -11.03 -6.47
CA VAL A 168 -3.31 -12.25 -6.89
C VAL A 168 -1.90 -12.28 -6.29
N PRO A 169 -1.51 -13.33 -5.56
CA PRO A 169 -0.15 -13.44 -5.04
C PRO A 169 0.86 -13.60 -6.18
N SER A 170 1.92 -12.79 -6.18
CA SER A 170 3.05 -12.95 -7.10
C SER A 170 4.06 -13.98 -6.57
N ARG A 171 4.95 -14.48 -7.44
CA ARG A 171 5.78 -15.67 -7.18
C ARG A 171 6.60 -15.55 -5.89
N TRP A 172 6.59 -16.63 -5.10
CA TRP A 172 7.17 -16.75 -3.74
C TRP A 172 6.46 -15.96 -2.63
N GLY A 173 5.64 -14.97 -2.97
CA GLY A 173 4.94 -14.11 -2.01
C GLY A 173 3.92 -14.82 -1.13
N SER A 174 3.33 -15.97 -1.53
CA SER A 174 2.26 -16.72 -0.82
C SER A 174 1.03 -15.94 -0.34
N GLN A 175 1.08 -14.62 -0.42
CA GLN A 175 0.17 -13.61 0.07
C GLN A 175 -0.01 -12.60 -1.05
N CYS A 176 -1.20 -12.02 -1.13
CA CYS A 176 -1.44 -10.91 -2.02
C CYS A 176 -0.64 -9.68 -1.53
N PRO A 177 -0.22 -8.77 -2.42
CA PRO A 177 0.42 -7.53 -2.02
C PRO A 177 -0.42 -6.77 -0.98
N PHE A 178 0.13 -6.53 0.20
CA PHE A 178 -0.52 -5.73 1.22
C PHE A 178 -0.50 -4.27 0.74
N THR A 179 -1.59 -3.84 0.13
CA THR A 179 -1.67 -2.53 -0.53
C THR A 179 -2.75 -1.65 0.06
N ASN A 180 -2.51 -0.33 0.06
CA ASN A 180 -3.48 0.68 0.45
C ASN A 180 -3.50 1.80 -0.60
N LEU A 181 -4.69 2.26 -0.97
CA LEU A 181 -4.87 3.46 -1.78
C LEU A 181 -5.67 4.48 -0.97
N THR A 182 -5.13 5.69 -0.85
CA THR A 182 -5.87 6.82 -0.27
C THR A 182 -6.47 7.68 -1.37
N PHE A 183 -7.75 8.01 -1.19
CA PHE A 183 -8.57 8.81 -2.09
C PHE A 183 -8.86 10.16 -1.42
N ASP A 184 -8.63 11.23 -2.18
CA ASP A 184 -8.82 12.58 -1.69
C ASP A 184 -10.30 12.97 -1.64
N TRP A 185 -11.15 12.34 -2.48
CA TRP A 185 -12.57 12.65 -2.70
C TRP A 185 -12.80 14.01 -3.36
N THR A 186 -12.21 15.06 -2.80
CA THR A 186 -12.17 16.41 -3.36
C THR A 186 -10.74 16.79 -3.67
N CYS A 187 -10.50 17.42 -4.84
CA CYS A 187 -9.16 17.85 -5.20
C CYS A 187 -8.58 18.76 -4.10
N PRO A 188 -7.42 18.43 -3.55
CA PRO A 188 -6.88 19.20 -2.44
C PRO A 188 -6.25 20.51 -2.89
N ASP A 189 -6.34 21.53 -2.03
CA ASP A 189 -5.85 22.89 -2.29
C ASP A 189 -4.36 22.93 -2.69
N ASP A 190 -3.53 22.05 -2.11
CA ASP A 190 -2.09 22.01 -2.39
C ASP A 190 -1.74 21.49 -3.79
N LEU A 191 -2.65 20.74 -4.42
CA LEU A 191 -2.51 20.25 -5.80
C LEU A 191 -3.38 21.01 -6.80
N ALA A 192 -4.39 21.76 -6.34
CA ALA A 192 -5.43 22.34 -7.18
C ALA A 192 -4.88 23.19 -8.34
N ASP A 193 -3.84 23.99 -8.09
CA ASP A 193 -3.21 24.87 -9.11
C ASP A 193 -2.08 24.18 -9.90
N GLU A 194 -1.73 22.93 -9.57
CA GLU A 194 -0.65 22.22 -10.27
C GLU A 194 -1.12 21.66 -11.61
N HIS A 195 -0.29 21.83 -12.64
CA HIS A 195 -0.49 21.21 -13.94
C HIS A 195 0.13 19.79 -13.97
N PRO A 196 -0.64 18.75 -14.34
CA PRO A 196 -0.11 17.40 -14.49
C PRO A 196 0.99 17.31 -15.56
N LEU A 197 2.02 16.51 -15.28
CA LEU A 197 3.03 16.08 -16.25
C LEU A 197 2.70 14.65 -16.66
N ILE A 198 2.35 14.43 -17.93
CA ILE A 198 1.95 13.13 -18.48
C ILE A 198 2.89 12.76 -19.62
N GLY A 199 3.60 11.63 -19.46
CA GLY A 199 4.72 11.31 -20.35
C GLY A 199 5.81 12.38 -20.23
N ASP A 200 6.00 13.15 -21.30
CA ASP A 200 6.99 14.24 -21.37
C ASP A 200 6.33 15.63 -21.49
N GLU A 201 5.01 15.72 -21.34
CA GLU A 201 4.23 16.93 -21.62
C GLU A 201 3.47 17.41 -20.39
N VAL A 202 3.61 18.70 -20.09
CA VAL A 202 2.76 19.38 -19.10
C VAL A 202 1.46 19.77 -19.79
N VAL A 203 0.33 19.31 -19.27
CA VAL A 203 -0.99 19.55 -19.86
C VAL A 203 -1.50 20.95 -19.52
N ASP A 204 -2.46 21.45 -20.30
CA ASP A 204 -2.97 22.82 -20.22
C ASP A 204 -4.05 23.05 -19.16
N PHE A 205 -4.38 22.01 -18.38
CA PHE A 205 -5.31 22.05 -17.27
C PHE A 205 -4.62 21.73 -15.94
N THR A 206 -5.27 22.07 -14.85
CA THR A 206 -4.82 21.83 -13.47
C THR A 206 -5.55 20.66 -12.81
N TYR A 207 -5.05 20.16 -11.68
CA TYR A 207 -5.77 19.13 -10.90
C TYR A 207 -7.10 19.63 -10.35
N GLY A 208 -7.23 20.91 -10.00
CA GLY A 208 -8.47 21.49 -9.50
C GLY A 208 -9.63 21.46 -10.52
N GLU A 209 -9.31 21.31 -11.81
CA GLU A 209 -10.29 21.18 -12.88
C GLU A 209 -10.76 19.73 -13.11
N LEU A 210 -10.23 18.75 -12.38
CA LEU A 210 -10.44 17.31 -12.62
C LEU A 210 -11.47 16.64 -11.69
N GLN A 211 -12.29 17.42 -10.97
CA GLN A 211 -13.24 16.84 -10.00
C GLN A 211 -14.17 15.79 -10.64
N ARG A 212 -14.65 16.04 -11.87
CA ARG A 212 -15.48 15.07 -12.58
C ARG A 212 -14.77 13.74 -12.81
N GLU A 213 -13.51 13.78 -13.24
CA GLU A 213 -12.72 12.57 -13.47
C GLU A 213 -12.40 11.83 -12.17
N MET A 214 -12.13 12.57 -11.07
CA MET A 214 -12.00 12.00 -9.73
C MET A 214 -13.29 11.29 -9.29
N ASP A 215 -14.45 11.91 -9.50
CA ASP A 215 -15.75 11.32 -9.16
C ASP A 215 -16.00 10.02 -9.94
N LEU A 216 -15.64 9.97 -11.23
CA LEU A 216 -15.76 8.77 -12.06
C LEU A 216 -14.83 7.64 -11.57
N ILE A 217 -13.59 7.97 -11.19
CA ILE A 217 -12.63 6.99 -10.61
C ILE A 217 -13.16 6.44 -9.29
N ASN A 218 -13.63 7.31 -8.39
CA ASN A 218 -14.18 6.92 -7.10
C ASN A 218 -15.39 6.00 -7.27
N ARG A 219 -16.32 6.37 -8.17
CA ARG A 219 -17.50 5.56 -8.49
C ARG A 219 -17.12 4.18 -9.05
N ALA A 220 -16.20 4.14 -10.01
CA ALA A 220 -15.74 2.89 -10.62
C ALA A 220 -15.03 1.98 -9.60
N PHE A 221 -14.21 2.55 -8.72
CA PHE A 221 -13.55 1.82 -7.64
C PHE A 221 -14.56 1.20 -6.67
N ILE A 222 -15.52 2.00 -6.20
CA ILE A 222 -16.58 1.53 -5.29
C ILE A 222 -17.42 0.44 -5.97
N GLU A 223 -17.77 0.60 -7.24
CA GLU A 223 -18.55 -0.39 -8.00
C GLU A 223 -17.85 -1.75 -8.05
N VAL A 224 -16.56 -1.77 -8.40
CA VAL A 224 -15.78 -3.03 -8.47
C VAL A 224 -15.64 -3.66 -7.09
N MET A 225 -15.30 -2.87 -6.06
CA MET A 225 -15.18 -3.37 -4.68
C MET A 225 -16.51 -3.91 -4.15
N MET A 226 -17.63 -3.28 -4.52
CA MET A 226 -18.98 -3.72 -4.16
C MET A 226 -19.41 -5.01 -4.84
N GLY A 227 -18.92 -5.25 -6.06
CA GLY A 227 -19.15 -6.48 -6.82
C GLY A 227 -18.55 -7.73 -6.16
N GLY A 228 -17.38 -7.58 -5.54
CA GLY A 228 -16.66 -8.69 -4.91
C GLY A 228 -16.05 -9.69 -5.89
N ASP A 229 -15.43 -10.74 -5.36
CA ASP A 229 -14.85 -11.82 -6.15
C ASP A 229 -15.93 -12.69 -6.83
N ALA A 230 -15.50 -13.69 -7.61
CA ALA A 230 -16.41 -14.60 -8.32
C ALA A 230 -17.34 -15.40 -7.38
N ASP A 231 -17.01 -15.51 -6.09
CA ASP A 231 -17.82 -16.15 -5.05
C ASP A 231 -18.63 -15.13 -4.21
N GLY A 232 -18.56 -13.84 -4.55
CA GLY A 232 -19.22 -12.74 -3.85
C GLY A 232 -18.51 -12.27 -2.57
N ARG A 233 -17.27 -12.70 -2.32
CA ARG A 233 -16.45 -12.25 -1.18
C ARG A 233 -15.87 -10.86 -1.47
N VAL A 234 -15.55 -10.12 -0.42
CA VAL A 234 -14.88 -8.82 -0.56
C VAL A 234 -13.45 -9.00 -1.08
N PHE A 235 -13.00 -8.12 -1.97
CA PHE A 235 -11.57 -8.00 -2.26
C PHE A 235 -10.85 -7.45 -1.03
N THR A 236 -9.75 -8.10 -0.63
CA THR A 236 -8.98 -7.67 0.54
C THR A 236 -8.14 -6.43 0.22
N PHE A 237 -7.65 -6.34 -1.02
CA PHE A 237 -6.76 -5.29 -1.48
C PHE A 237 -7.27 -4.57 -2.74
N PRO A 238 -6.76 -3.36 -3.04
CA PRO A 238 -6.10 -2.50 -2.08
C PRO A 238 -7.08 -2.09 -0.98
N ILE A 239 -6.58 -1.87 0.23
CA ILE A 239 -7.38 -1.28 1.31
C ILE A 239 -7.69 0.17 0.90
N PRO A 240 -8.96 0.54 0.76
CA PRO A 240 -9.32 1.91 0.46
C PRO A 240 -9.36 2.76 1.74
N THR A 241 -8.75 3.94 1.67
CA THR A 241 -8.86 4.98 2.69
C THR A 241 -9.40 6.27 2.05
N TYR A 242 -10.50 6.81 2.55
CA TYR A 242 -11.10 8.05 2.05
C TYR A 242 -10.89 9.19 3.04
N ASN A 243 -10.47 10.34 2.53
CA ASN A 243 -10.33 11.55 3.32
C ASN A 243 -11.72 12.16 3.59
N ILE A 244 -12.02 12.45 4.86
CA ILE A 244 -13.22 13.17 5.29
C ILE A 244 -12.79 14.54 5.79
N THR A 245 -13.00 15.54 4.96
CA THR A 245 -12.63 16.95 5.19
C THR A 245 -13.84 17.80 5.61
N PRO A 246 -13.65 19.01 6.15
CA PRO A 246 -14.76 19.89 6.54
C PRO A 246 -15.72 20.25 5.40
N ASP A 247 -15.24 20.21 4.16
CA ASP A 247 -15.96 20.49 2.91
C ASP A 247 -16.50 19.23 2.22
N PHE A 248 -16.39 18.05 2.84
CA PHE A 248 -16.94 16.81 2.30
C PHE A 248 -18.43 16.97 1.97
N ASP A 249 -18.78 16.78 0.71
CA ASP A 249 -20.17 16.85 0.25
C ASP A 249 -20.91 15.57 0.65
N TRP A 250 -21.70 15.66 1.73
CA TRP A 250 -22.48 14.56 2.27
C TRP A 250 -23.68 14.17 1.40
N GLU A 251 -24.04 14.99 0.42
CA GLU A 251 -25.18 14.77 -0.48
C GLU A 251 -24.71 14.48 -1.92
N GLY A 252 -23.41 14.28 -2.11
CA GLY A 252 -22.80 14.01 -3.41
C GLY A 252 -23.25 12.68 -4.01
N GLU A 253 -23.23 12.58 -5.34
CA GLU A 253 -23.81 11.43 -6.08
C GLU A 253 -23.20 10.07 -5.71
N ASN A 254 -21.93 10.05 -5.30
CA ASN A 254 -21.20 8.83 -4.95
C ASN A 254 -21.28 8.47 -3.45
N VAL A 255 -21.85 9.34 -2.62
CA VAL A 255 -21.82 9.19 -1.15
C VAL A 255 -22.59 7.97 -0.68
N ASP A 256 -23.79 7.74 -1.22
CA ASP A 256 -24.59 6.57 -0.90
C ASP A 256 -23.83 5.28 -1.23
N ALA A 257 -23.15 5.23 -2.39
CA ALA A 257 -22.35 4.08 -2.79
C ALA A 257 -21.17 3.82 -1.84
N LEU A 258 -20.49 4.88 -1.37
CA LEU A 258 -19.38 4.80 -0.41
C LEU A 258 -19.85 4.23 0.93
N PHE A 259 -20.98 4.70 1.45
CA PHE A 259 -21.53 4.24 2.73
C PHE A 259 -22.21 2.87 2.62
N ASP A 260 -22.79 2.51 1.47
CA ASP A 260 -23.28 1.16 1.20
C ASP A 260 -22.15 0.14 1.22
N MET A 261 -20.99 0.49 0.63
CA MET A 261 -19.77 -0.33 0.72
C MET A 261 -19.32 -0.50 2.18
N THR A 262 -19.38 0.57 2.96
CA THR A 262 -19.07 0.56 4.39
C THR A 262 -20.00 -0.38 5.15
N ALA A 263 -21.31 -0.27 4.91
CA ALA A 263 -22.31 -1.08 5.57
C ALA A 263 -22.20 -2.57 5.21
N LYS A 264 -21.88 -2.88 3.94
CA LYS A 264 -21.80 -4.25 3.43
C LYS A 264 -20.52 -4.97 3.87
N TYR A 265 -19.38 -4.29 3.81
CA TYR A 265 -18.07 -4.94 3.95
C TYR A 265 -17.18 -4.39 5.07
N GLY A 266 -17.57 -3.31 5.75
CA GLY A 266 -16.72 -2.67 6.77
C GLY A 266 -15.52 -1.93 6.18
N LEU A 267 -15.58 -1.60 4.89
CA LEU A 267 -14.60 -0.81 4.13
C LEU A 267 -15.34 0.35 3.44
N PRO A 268 -14.74 1.53 3.31
CA PRO A 268 -13.32 1.82 3.47
C PRO A 268 -12.95 2.28 4.89
N TYR A 269 -11.65 2.50 5.11
CA TYR A 269 -11.23 3.35 6.23
C TYR A 269 -11.51 4.82 5.91
N PHE A 270 -11.81 5.59 6.96
CA PHE A 270 -12.01 7.03 6.84
C PHE A 270 -10.92 7.78 7.61
N GLN A 271 -10.20 8.63 6.90
CA GLN A 271 -9.25 9.54 7.49
C GLN A 271 -9.96 10.84 7.87
N ASN A 272 -10.18 11.04 9.16
CA ASN A 272 -10.97 12.15 9.68
C ASN A 272 -10.14 13.42 9.87
N PHE A 273 -10.36 14.42 9.02
CA PHE A 273 -9.77 15.77 9.11
C PHE A 273 -10.70 16.80 9.76
N ILE A 274 -11.97 16.47 9.98
CA ILE A 274 -12.94 17.39 10.60
C ILE A 274 -12.59 17.63 12.07
N ASN A 275 -12.25 16.57 12.79
CA ASN A 275 -12.00 16.60 14.23
C ASN A 275 -10.54 16.28 14.60
N SER A 276 -9.60 16.43 13.67
CA SER A 276 -8.18 16.23 13.94
C SER A 276 -7.40 17.52 13.73
N ASP A 277 -6.26 17.63 14.42
CA ASP A 277 -5.26 18.68 14.16
C ASP A 277 -4.42 18.38 12.90
N LEU A 278 -4.91 17.50 12.01
CA LEU A 278 -4.26 17.15 10.76
C LEU A 278 -4.96 17.92 9.65
N ASP A 279 -4.16 18.42 8.73
CA ASP A 279 -4.64 19.01 7.48
C ASP A 279 -4.27 18.03 6.35
N PRO A 280 -5.15 17.81 5.35
CA PRO A 280 -4.87 16.94 4.21
C PRO A 280 -3.49 17.15 3.58
N HIS A 281 -3.01 18.40 3.48
CA HIS A 281 -1.68 18.65 2.91
C HIS A 281 -0.59 17.98 3.76
N MET A 282 -0.69 17.92 5.09
CA MET A 282 0.38 17.39 5.96
C MET A 282 0.69 15.90 5.77
N ILE A 283 -0.22 15.14 5.18
CA ILE A 283 -0.04 13.69 4.89
C ILE A 283 0.51 13.46 3.47
N ARG A 284 0.55 14.49 2.62
CA ARG A 284 1.01 14.41 1.23
C ARG A 284 2.19 15.34 0.93
N SER A 285 2.35 16.39 1.75
CA SER A 285 3.34 17.44 1.62
C SER A 285 4.73 16.93 2.01
N MET A 286 5.23 16.02 1.20
CA MET A 286 6.59 15.50 1.25
C MET A 286 7.34 15.81 -0.05
N CYS A 287 6.83 16.70 -0.92
CA CYS A 287 7.63 17.20 -2.05
C CYS A 287 7.32 18.63 -2.56
N CYS A 288 8.37 19.22 -3.15
CA CYS A 288 8.45 20.36 -4.10
C CYS A 288 8.78 21.79 -3.62
N ARG A 289 8.65 22.18 -2.34
CA ARG A 289 9.23 23.47 -1.88
C ARG A 289 9.64 23.58 -0.42
N LEU A 290 9.41 22.53 0.35
CA LEU A 290 9.86 22.40 1.73
C LEU A 290 10.98 21.35 1.77
N GLN A 291 12.20 21.78 2.10
CA GLN A 291 13.22 20.85 2.61
C GLN A 291 12.81 20.48 4.04
N LEU A 292 11.90 19.52 4.18
CA LEU A 292 11.68 18.86 5.45
C LEU A 292 12.89 17.96 5.73
N ASP A 293 13.41 18.03 6.95
CA ASP A 293 14.40 17.07 7.41
C ASP A 293 13.70 15.70 7.51
N LEU A 294 13.99 14.81 6.57
CA LEU A 294 13.44 13.44 6.54
C LEU A 294 13.83 12.60 7.77
N ARG A 295 14.69 13.12 8.67
CA ARG A 295 15.01 12.51 9.96
C ARG A 295 14.02 12.88 11.07
N GLU A 296 13.23 13.94 10.90
CA GLU A 296 12.31 14.45 11.91
C GLU A 296 10.85 14.32 11.44
N LEU A 297 10.17 13.29 11.97
CA LEU A 297 8.73 13.11 11.74
C LEU A 297 7.95 14.13 12.58
N LEU A 298 7.46 15.20 11.94
CA LEU A 298 6.68 16.25 12.63
C LEU A 298 5.36 15.73 13.22
N LYS A 299 4.70 14.80 12.52
CA LYS A 299 3.46 14.17 12.98
C LYS A 299 3.29 12.83 12.27
N ARG A 300 2.90 11.80 13.02
CA ARG A 300 2.47 10.52 12.41
C ARG A 300 1.06 10.72 11.86
N GLY A 301 0.95 10.97 10.57
CA GLY A 301 -0.33 10.86 9.87
C GLY A 301 -0.76 9.40 9.84
N ASN A 302 -2.05 9.15 10.09
CA ASN A 302 -2.71 7.84 9.99
C ASN A 302 -2.30 6.74 10.99
N GLY A 303 -3.19 5.76 11.12
CA GLY A 303 -3.13 4.65 12.07
C GLY A 303 -2.17 3.53 11.64
N LEU A 304 -2.57 2.27 11.85
CA LEU A 304 -1.81 1.09 11.40
C LEU A 304 -1.67 1.01 9.86
N PHE A 305 -2.55 1.70 9.12
CA PHE A 305 -2.63 1.67 7.66
C PHE A 305 -2.75 3.10 7.10
N GLY A 306 -2.24 3.32 5.89
CA GLY A 306 -2.30 4.62 5.20
C GLY A 306 -1.09 5.53 5.45
N SER A 307 0.13 5.01 5.35
CA SER A 307 1.35 5.84 5.42
C SER A 307 1.28 7.01 4.44
N ALA A 308 1.66 8.20 4.92
CA ALA A 308 1.85 9.39 4.11
C ALA A 308 2.86 9.13 2.98
N GLU A 309 2.77 9.91 1.90
CA GLU A 309 3.70 9.85 0.78
C GLU A 309 5.16 9.96 1.27
N LEU A 310 6.02 9.03 0.83
CA LEU A 310 7.45 8.94 1.21
C LEU A 310 7.70 8.78 2.72
N THR A 311 6.73 8.30 3.49
CA THR A 311 6.89 7.95 4.91
C THR A 311 6.76 6.45 5.14
N GLY A 312 7.31 5.95 6.25
CA GLY A 312 7.27 4.52 6.56
C GLY A 312 7.74 4.22 7.98
N SER A 313 7.81 2.93 8.28
CA SER A 313 8.46 2.41 9.49
C SER A 313 9.56 1.46 9.10
N ILE A 314 10.68 1.52 9.83
CA ILE A 314 11.70 0.48 9.84
C ILE A 314 11.16 -0.67 10.68
#